data_AF-A0A1Q9P6G0-F1
#
_entry.id   AF-A0A1Q9P6G0-F1
#
_cell.length_a   1.000
_cell.length_b   1.000
_cell.length_c   1.000
_cell.angle_alpha   90.00
_cell.angle_beta   90.00
_cell.angle_gamma   90.00
#
_symmetry.space_group_name_H-M   'P 1'
#
loop_
_entity.id
_entity.type
_entity.pdbx_description
1 polymer ?
#
loop_
_entity_poly.entity_id
_entity_poly.type
_entity_poly.pdbx_seq_one_letter_code
_entity_poly.pdbx_strand_id
1 'polypeptide(L)' 'IIVTLGIANTIFLFAALAFFGFGDPNAVSWGDDLNKWQNDLVDHPWMPMFPALFIFFTVLGFNLLGDALRDALDPRLKD' A
#
# COMPACT_ATOMS: atom_id res chain seq x y z
N ILE A 1 -5.35 -8.68 -16.83
CA ILE A 1 -6.33 -8.70 -15.72
C ILE A 1 -5.67 -9.11 -14.39
N ILE A 2 -4.97 -10.25 -14.30
CA ILE A 2 -4.25 -10.66 -13.07
C ILE A 2 -3.06 -9.73 -12.73
N VAL A 3 -2.42 -9.13 -13.75
CA VAL A 3 -1.23 -8.27 -13.57
C VAL A 3 -1.55 -6.95 -12.85
N THR A 4 -2.69 -6.30 -13.13
CA THR A 4 -3.06 -5.03 -12.49
C THR A 4 -3.55 -5.20 -11.06
N LEU A 5 -4.38 -6.22 -10.79
CA LEU A 5 -4.84 -6.54 -9.42
C LEU A 5 -3.70 -6.98 -8.49
N GLY A 6 -2.60 -7.49 -9.05
CA GLY A 6 -1.42 -7.89 -8.28
C GLY A 6 -0.62 -6.71 -7.71
N ILE A 7 -0.60 -5.56 -8.39
CA ILE A 7 0.29 -4.44 -8.02
C ILE A 7 -0.05 -3.89 -6.63
N ALA A 8 -1.32 -3.60 -6.38
CA ALA A 8 -1.75 -3.06 -5.08
C ALA A 8 -1.44 -4.04 -3.93
N ASN A 9 -1.65 -5.33 -4.16
CA ASN A 9 -1.33 -6.38 -3.20
C ASN A 9 0.19 -6.50 -2.97
N THR A 10 1.00 -6.40 -4.01
CA THR A 10 2.47 -6.41 -3.91
C THR A 10 2.99 -5.21 -3.13
N ILE A 11 2.46 -4.00 -3.37
CA ILE A 11 2.82 -2.80 -2.61
C ILE A 11 2.52 -3.00 -1.12
N PHE A 12 1.32 -3.49 -0.81
CA PHE A 12 0.92 -3.79 0.57
C PHE A 12 1.86 -4.81 1.22
N LEU A 13 2.20 -5.89 0.52
CA LEU A 13 3.10 -6.93 1.02
C LEU A 13 4.51 -6.39 1.30
N PHE A 14 5.08 -5.57 0.41
CA PHE A 14 6.39 -4.96 0.64
C PHE A 14 6.37 -4.02 1.86
N ALA A 15 5.32 -3.21 2.01
CA ALA A 15 5.16 -2.35 3.18
C ALA A 15 5.01 -3.15 4.47
N ALA A 16 4.26 -4.26 4.44
CA ALA A 16 4.11 -5.16 5.57
C ALA A 16 5.43 -5.86 5.93
N LEU A 17 6.20 -6.33 4.93
CA LEU A 17 7.52 -6.93 5.16
C LEU A 17 8.50 -5.94 5.79
N ALA A 18 8.56 -4.71 5.29
CA ALA A 18 9.35 -3.63 5.89
C ALA A 18 8.90 -3.34 7.32
N PHE A 19 7.59 -3.27 7.57
CA PHE A 19 7.04 -3.12 8.92
C PHE A 19 7.46 -4.24 9.88
N PHE A 20 7.62 -5.47 9.39
CA PHE A 20 8.14 -6.58 10.21
C PHE A 20 9.67 -6.65 10.28
N GLY A 21 10.39 -5.69 9.69
CA GLY A 21 11.85 -5.60 9.72
C GLY A 21 12.57 -6.38 8.62
N PHE A 22 11.84 -6.80 7.57
CA PHE A 22 12.40 -7.48 6.40
C PHE A 22 12.61 -6.54 5.19
N GLY A 23 12.59 -5.23 5.41
CA GLY A 23 12.86 -4.20 4.39
C GLY A 23 14.34 -4.13 4.01
N ASP A 24 14.65 -3.40 2.94
CA ASP A 24 16.04 -3.07 2.58
C ASP A 24 16.59 -2.05 3.59
N PRO A 25 17.65 -2.36 4.36
CA PRO A 25 18.21 -1.46 5.37
C PRO A 25 18.75 -0.13 4.81
N ASN A 26 19.01 -0.06 3.49
CA ASN A 26 19.54 1.13 2.84
C ASN A 26 18.43 2.01 2.22
N ALA A 27 17.20 1.52 2.18
CA ALA A 27 16.06 2.24 1.65
C ALA A 27 15.14 2.69 2.79
N VAL A 28 14.73 3.95 2.78
CA VAL A 28 13.70 4.43 3.71
C VAL A 28 12.34 4.06 3.12
N SER A 29 11.55 3.26 3.84
CA SER A 29 10.18 2.93 3.47
C SER A 29 9.18 3.33 4.55
N TRP A 30 7.93 3.58 4.15
CA TRP A 30 6.83 3.85 5.09
C TRP A 30 6.53 2.66 6.02
N GLY A 31 6.90 1.44 5.62
CA GLY A 31 6.79 0.27 6.49
C GLY A 31 7.80 0.33 7.64
N ASP A 32 9.05 0.71 7.37
CA ASP A 32 10.08 0.88 8.39
C ASP A 32 9.74 2.03 9.35
N ASP A 33 9.16 3.12 8.83
CA ASP A 33 8.66 4.23 9.65
C ASP A 33 7.55 3.75 10.60
N LEU A 34 6.62 2.92 10.12
CA LEU A 34 5.60 2.31 10.99
C LEU A 34 6.21 1.42 12.07
N ASN A 35 7.25 0.64 11.73
CA ASN A 35 7.93 -0.22 12.70
C ASN A 35 8.57 0.62 13.82
N LYS A 36 9.23 1.72 13.43
CA LYS A 36 9.91 2.64 14.34
C LYS A 36 8.97 3.29 15.35
N TRP A 37 7.80 3.73 14.89
CA TRP A 37 6.85 4.49 15.70
C TRP A 37 5.74 3.64 16.33
N GLN A 38 5.79 2.31 16.24
CA GLN A 38 4.72 1.43 16.73
C GLN A 38 4.45 1.58 18.24
N ASN A 39 5.48 1.90 19.03
CA ASN A 39 5.36 2.07 20.47
C ASN A 39 4.90 3.48 20.87
N ASP A 40 4.99 4.44 19.95
CA ASP A 40 4.69 5.85 20.20
C ASP A 40 3.25 6.21 19.77
N LEU A 41 2.38 5.22 19.55
CA LEU A 41 0.98 5.43 19.18
C LEU A 41 0.20 6.25 20.22
N VAL A 42 0.58 6.13 21.50
CA VAL A 42 -0.07 6.84 22.60
C VAL A 42 0.45 8.27 22.72
N ASP A 43 1.77 8.45 22.66
CA ASP A 43 2.42 9.74 22.92
C ASP A 43 2.48 10.64 21.67
N HIS A 44 2.68 10.04 20.49
CA HIS A 44 2.84 10.73 19.21
C HIS A 44 2.03 10.04 18.10
N PRO A 45 0.68 10.02 18.18
CA PRO A 45 -0.18 9.28 17.25
C PRO A 45 0.00 9.71 15.79
N TRP A 46 0.42 10.95 15.54
CA TRP A 46 0.64 11.48 14.21
C TRP A 46 1.79 10.80 13.46
N MET A 47 2.85 10.39 14.18
CA MET A 47 4.06 9.81 13.59
C MET A 47 3.81 8.49 12.85
N PRO A 48 3.10 7.49 13.42
CA PRO A 48 2.71 6.30 12.68
C PRO A 48 1.51 6.53 11.75
N MET A 49 0.66 7.54 12.00
CA MET A 49 -0.55 7.75 11.20
C MET A 49 -0.27 8.23 9.78
N PHE A 50 0.72 9.09 9.56
CA PHE A 50 1.11 9.53 8.21
C PHE A 50 1.56 8.40 7.29
N PRO A 51 2.56 7.56 7.65
CA PRO A 51 2.98 6.46 6.80
C PRO A 51 1.86 5.44 6.57
N ALA A 52 1.02 5.17 7.58
CA ALA A 52 -0.17 4.32 7.41
C ALA A 52 -1.13 4.87 6.35
N LEU A 53 -1.44 6.17 6.40
CA LEU A 53 -2.34 6.81 5.44
C LEU A 53 -1.76 6.81 4.03
N PHE A 54 -0.45 7.06 3.87
CA PHE A 54 0.18 7.03 2.56
C PHE A 54 0.16 5.64 1.93
N ILE A 55 0.43 4.59 2.69
CA ILE A 55 0.28 3.20 2.21
C ILE A 55 -1.18 2.95 1.82
N PHE A 56 -2.13 3.32 2.68
CA PHE A 56 -3.56 3.14 2.44
C PHE A 56 -4.01 3.80 1.12
N PHE A 57 -3.74 5.09 0.94
CA PHE A 57 -4.14 5.82 -0.27
C PHE A 57 -3.44 5.30 -1.53
N THR A 58 -2.19 4.85 -1.42
CA THR A 58 -1.46 4.26 -2.54
C THR A 58 -2.11 2.95 -2.96
N VAL A 59 -2.33 2.03 -2.02
CA VAL A 59 -2.99 0.74 -2.27
C VAL A 59 -4.40 0.95 -2.81
N LEU A 60 -5.15 1.88 -2.23
CA LEU A 60 -6.50 2.24 -2.69
C LEU A 60 -6.46 2.79 -4.12
N GLY A 61 -5.58 3.74 -4.41
CA GLY A 61 -5.45 4.35 -5.74
C GLY A 61 -5.11 3.32 -6.83
N PHE A 62 -4.19 2.40 -6.54
CA PHE A 62 -3.87 1.32 -7.48
C PHE A 62 -4.99 0.29 -7.64
N ASN A 63 -5.73 -0.03 -6.57
CA ASN A 63 -6.92 -0.89 -6.67
C ASN A 63 -7.98 -0.23 -7.57
N LEU A 64 -8.35 1.03 -7.29
CA LEU A 64 -9.35 1.76 -8.06
C LEU A 64 -8.94 1.96 -9.52
N LEU A 65 -7.66 2.23 -9.78
CA LEU A 65 -7.12 2.31 -11.14
C LEU A 65 -7.20 0.96 -11.86
N GLY A 66 -6.90 -0.13 -11.16
CA GLY A 66 -7.01 -1.49 -11.69
C GLY A 66 -8.45 -1.85 -12.04
N ASP A 67 -9.39 -1.49 -11.19
CA ASP A 67 -10.82 -1.68 -11.41
C ASP A 67 -11.34 -0.81 -12.56
N ALA A 68 -11.01 0.48 -12.60
CA ALA A 68 -11.40 1.37 -13.70
C ALA A 68 -10.82 0.92 -15.05
N LEU A 69 -9.56 0.46 -15.07
CA LEU A 69 -8.95 -0.09 -16.28
C LEU A 69 -9.63 -1.40 -16.69
N ARG A 70 -9.99 -2.25 -15.72
CA ARG A 70 -10.74 -3.48 -15.99
C ARG A 70 -12.10 -3.16 -16.61
N ASP A 71 -12.84 -2.22 -16.04
CA ASP A 71 -14.16 -1.81 -16.53
C ASP A 71 -14.06 -1.22 -17.95
N ALA A 72 -13.04 -0.41 -18.21
CA ALA A 72 -12.81 0.16 -19.54
C ALA A 72 -12.39 -0.89 -20.60
N LEU A 73 -11.74 -1.97 -20.17
CA LEU A 73 -11.29 -3.06 -21.04
C LEU A 73 -12.27 -4.24 -21.12
N ASP A 74 -13.28 -4.31 -20.24
CA ASP A 74 -14.29 -5.37 -20.24
C ASP A 74 -15.33 -5.09 -21.36
N PRO A 75 -15.34 -5.87 -22.46
CA PRO A 75 -16.16 -5.59 -23.64
C PRO A 75 -17.64 -5.98 -23.47
N ARG A 76 -18.08 -6.38 -22.27
CA ARG A 76 -19.43 -6.90 -21.99
C ARG A 76 -20.57 -5.88 -22.03
N LEU A 77 -20.32 -4.64 -22.46
CA LEU A 77 -21.34 -3.61 -22.72
C LEU A 77 -21.78 -3.54 -24.20
N LYS A 78 -21.41 -4.51 -25.04
CA LYS A 78 -21.69 -4.50 -26.49
C LYS A 78 -22.80 -5.44 -26.98
N ASP A 79 -23.59 -6.04 -26.08
CA ASP A 79 -24.80 -6.79 -26.46
C ASP A 79 -26.06 -5.94 -26.26
#